data_AF-A0A962SGP1-F1
#
_entry.id   AF-A0A962SGP1-F1
#
_cell.length_a   1.000
_cell.length_b   1.000
_cell.length_c   1.000
_cell.angle_alpha   90.00
_cell.angle_beta   90.00
_cell.angle_gamma   90.00
#
_symmetry.space_group_name_H-M   'P 1'
#
loop_
_entity.id
_entity.type
_entity.pdbx_description
1 polymer ?
#
loop_
_entity_poly.entity_id
_entity_poly.type
_entity_poly.pdbx_seq_one_letter_code
_entity_poly.pdbx_strand_id
1 'polypeptide(L)'
;LYSKPYKARLSFDDIKELADQIQAPPNLWTESQLWQAYAALEKTKVKGAGGRRILTDLVSLVRFAIHQDNELIPFPERVQANFNAWLAEQRGQAQIRHSREGGNPEPFTQEQMHWLEMIRDHIAANLGIETDDFEYAPFSQEGGLGKVYQLFGDELNTLIEQLNETLAA
;
A
#
# COMPACT_ATOMS: atom_id res chain seq x y z
N LEU A 1 -28.44 16.69 -6.33
CA LEU A 1 -27.92 15.36 -6.71
C LEU A 1 -26.44 15.46 -7.10
N TYR A 2 -25.60 16.06 -6.23
CA TYR A 2 -24.14 16.00 -6.37
C TYR A 2 -23.63 15.15 -5.20
N SER A 3 -23.72 13.84 -5.40
CA SER A 3 -23.19 12.84 -4.49
C SER A 3 -21.77 12.49 -4.91
N LYS A 4 -20.82 13.00 -4.13
CA LYS A 4 -19.64 12.30 -3.60
C LYS A 4 -18.73 13.38 -2.99
N PRO A 5 -18.54 13.48 -1.66
CA PRO A 5 -17.24 13.90 -1.21
C PRO A 5 -16.36 12.68 -1.46
N TYR A 6 -15.57 12.72 -2.53
CA TYR A 6 -14.41 11.86 -2.65
C TYR A 6 -13.67 12.01 -1.32
N LYS A 7 -13.63 10.98 -0.47
CA LYS A 7 -12.74 11.01 0.69
C LYS A 7 -11.38 11.34 0.10
N ALA A 8 -10.84 12.52 0.40
CA ALA A 8 -9.49 12.86 -0.03
C ALA A 8 -8.59 11.72 0.48
N ARG A 9 -8.10 10.90 -0.45
CA ARG A 9 -7.21 9.80 -0.11
C ARG A 9 -5.88 10.45 0.25
N LEU A 10 -5.29 10.00 1.35
CA LEU A 10 -3.98 10.43 1.79
C LEU A 10 -2.97 10.13 0.69
N SER A 11 -2.27 11.17 0.20
CA SER A 11 -1.27 11.07 -0.84
C SER A 11 0.15 11.08 -0.26
N PHE A 12 1.13 10.71 -1.08
CA PHE A 12 2.54 10.80 -0.68
C PHE A 12 2.96 12.25 -0.37
N ASP A 13 2.43 13.22 -1.12
CA ASP A 13 2.73 14.64 -0.92
C ASP A 13 2.21 15.15 0.43
N ASP A 14 1.04 14.68 0.89
CA ASP A 14 0.53 15.01 2.23
C ASP A 14 1.48 14.52 3.33
N ILE A 15 2.08 13.33 3.15
CA ILE A 15 3.05 12.79 4.11
C ILE A 15 4.38 13.52 4.06
N LYS A 16 4.82 13.94 2.87
CA LYS A 16 6.01 14.77 2.73
C LYS A 16 5.81 16.13 3.40
N GLU A 17 4.66 16.77 3.21
CA GLU A 17 4.34 18.02 3.87
C GLU A 17 4.34 17.85 5.40
N LEU A 18 3.73 16.77 5.91
CA LEU A 18 3.77 16.45 7.33
C LEU A 18 5.21 16.29 7.85
N ALA A 19 6.05 15.54 7.12
CA ALA A 19 7.45 15.34 7.46
C ALA A 19 8.22 16.66 7.56
N ASP A 20 8.05 17.52 6.57
CA ASP A 20 8.67 18.86 6.54
C ASP A 20 8.22 19.70 7.74
N GLN A 21 6.93 19.64 8.12
CA GLN A 21 6.40 20.37 9.28
C GLN A 21 6.94 19.86 10.62
N ILE A 22 7.05 18.54 10.82
CA ILE A 22 7.57 17.99 12.09
C ILE A 22 9.10 18.17 12.22
N GLN A 23 9.80 18.22 11.09
CA GLN A 23 11.24 18.45 11.04
C GLN A 23 11.58 19.94 11.18
N ALA A 24 10.63 20.85 10.96
CA ALA A 24 10.87 22.28 11.16
C ALA A 24 11.19 22.60 12.64
N PRO A 25 11.94 23.69 12.92
CA PRO A 25 12.14 24.18 14.28
C PRO A 25 10.79 24.47 14.97
N PRO A 26 10.70 24.25 16.31
CA PRO A 26 11.79 23.92 17.22
C PRO A 26 12.05 22.41 17.42
N ASN A 27 11.18 21.54 16.87
CA ASN A 27 11.14 20.14 17.26
C ASN A 27 12.20 19.28 16.55
N LEU A 28 12.49 19.58 15.27
CA LEU A 28 13.51 18.88 14.49
C LEU A 28 13.33 17.35 14.49
N TRP A 29 12.08 16.88 14.51
CA TRP A 29 11.78 15.46 14.59
C TRP A 29 11.87 14.80 13.23
N THR A 30 12.50 13.63 13.20
CA THR A 30 12.48 12.71 12.06
C THR A 30 11.66 11.47 12.39
N GLU A 31 11.19 10.77 11.36
CA GLU A 31 10.45 9.52 11.45
C GLU A 31 11.22 8.49 12.29
N SER A 32 12.53 8.41 12.07
CA SER A 32 13.43 7.50 12.79
C SER A 32 13.49 7.83 14.27
N GLN A 33 13.58 9.11 14.64
CA GLN A 33 13.60 9.52 16.05
C GLN A 33 12.26 9.23 16.73
N LEU A 34 11.14 9.54 16.07
CA LEU A 34 9.80 9.26 16.60
C LEU A 34 9.58 7.75 16.80
N TRP A 35 9.98 6.93 15.81
CA TRP A 35 9.90 5.48 15.91
C TRP A 35 10.71 4.93 17.09
N GLN A 36 11.95 5.40 17.24
CA GLN A 36 12.81 4.99 18.35
C GLN A 36 12.26 5.42 19.70
N ALA A 37 11.65 6.61 19.79
CA ALA A 37 11.01 7.09 21.01
C ALA A 37 9.84 6.18 21.41
N TYR A 38 8.95 5.84 20.47
CA TYR A 38 7.87 4.87 20.73
C TYR A 38 8.41 3.48 21.06
N ALA A 39 9.45 3.00 20.37
CA ALA A 39 10.06 1.72 20.66
C ALA A 39 10.68 1.68 22.07
N ALA A 40 11.19 2.80 22.58
CA ALA A 40 11.71 2.91 23.94
C ALA A 40 10.59 2.87 25.01
N LEU A 41 9.45 3.52 24.72
CA LEU A 41 8.31 3.62 25.65
C LEU A 41 7.42 2.38 25.66
N GLU A 42 7.13 1.80 24.49
CA GLU A 42 6.11 0.75 24.28
C GLU A 42 6.68 -0.47 23.54
N LYS A 43 7.80 -1.01 24.04
CA LYS A 43 8.57 -2.11 23.42
C LYS A 43 7.75 -3.30 22.90
N THR A 44 6.64 -3.65 23.55
CA THR A 44 5.81 -4.79 23.16
C THR A 44 4.92 -4.50 21.95
N LYS A 45 4.58 -3.24 21.71
CA LYS A 45 3.68 -2.77 20.66
C LYS A 45 4.39 -2.25 19.42
N VAL A 46 5.70 -2.01 19.48
CA VAL A 46 6.49 -1.52 18.35
C VAL A 46 7.27 -2.66 17.69
N LYS A 47 7.09 -2.84 16.38
CA LYS A 47 7.85 -3.80 15.56
C LYS A 47 8.92 -3.09 14.72
N GLY A 48 9.90 -3.86 14.23
CA GLY A 48 10.87 -3.34 13.27
C GLY A 48 11.85 -2.26 13.77
N ALA A 49 12.03 -2.09 15.09
CA ALA A 49 12.81 -0.98 15.67
C ALA A 49 14.27 -0.83 15.18
N GLY A 50 14.85 -1.86 14.54
CA GLY A 50 16.20 -1.83 13.95
C GLY A 50 16.27 -1.58 12.44
N GLY A 51 15.12 -1.49 11.75
CA GLY A 51 15.07 -1.28 10.30
C GLY A 51 15.19 0.20 9.89
N ARG A 52 15.71 0.45 8.68
CA ARG A 52 15.70 1.78 8.06
C ARG A 52 14.25 2.20 7.82
N ARG A 53 13.88 3.37 8.32
CA ARG A 53 12.56 3.95 8.11
C ARG A 53 12.47 4.59 6.73
N ILE A 54 11.28 4.54 6.14
CA ILE A 54 10.95 5.28 4.93
C ILE A 54 9.82 6.28 5.23
N LEU A 55 9.60 7.22 4.32
CA LEU A 55 8.64 8.30 4.54
C LEU A 55 7.22 7.80 4.82
N THR A 56 6.80 6.72 4.17
CA THR A 56 5.46 6.12 4.39
C THR A 56 5.28 5.53 5.79
N ASP A 57 6.35 5.27 6.55
CA ASP A 57 6.24 4.87 7.96
C ASP A 57 5.64 5.97 8.86
N LEU A 58 5.59 7.23 8.40
CA LEU A 58 4.83 8.29 9.08
C LEU A 58 3.35 7.97 9.18
N VAL A 59 2.77 7.27 8.20
CA VAL A 59 1.38 6.84 8.26
C VAL A 59 1.15 5.93 9.46
N SER A 60 2.04 4.98 9.67
CA SER A 60 1.99 4.09 10.83
C SER A 60 2.19 4.84 12.14
N LEU A 61 3.12 5.80 12.18
CA LEU A 61 3.36 6.64 13.36
C LEU A 61 2.12 7.45 13.74
N VAL A 62 1.49 8.12 12.77
CA VAL A 62 0.28 8.92 13.00
C VAL A 62 -0.86 8.05 13.49
N ARG A 63 -1.15 6.93 12.82
CA ARG A 63 -2.23 6.01 13.20
C ARG A 63 -2.03 5.43 14.61
N PHE A 64 -0.79 5.09 14.97
CA PHE A 64 -0.46 4.64 16.32
C PHE A 64 -0.65 5.77 17.35
N ALA A 65 -0.17 6.98 17.06
CA ALA A 65 -0.25 8.13 17.95
C ALA A 65 -1.70 8.56 18.25
N ILE A 66 -2.61 8.44 17.27
CA ILE A 66 -4.04 8.73 17.45
C ILE A 66 -4.85 7.52 17.96
N HIS A 67 -4.17 6.42 18.33
CA HIS A 67 -4.78 5.18 18.81
C HIS A 67 -5.75 4.52 17.82
N GLN A 68 -5.59 4.81 16.52
CA GLN A 68 -6.29 4.07 15.47
C GLN A 68 -5.74 2.65 15.36
N ASP A 69 -4.43 2.48 15.56
CA ASP A 69 -3.78 1.18 15.61
C ASP A 69 -3.16 0.93 16.99
N ASN A 70 -3.26 -0.32 17.45
CA ASN A 70 -2.73 -0.74 18.77
C ASN A 70 -1.25 -1.13 18.73
N GLU A 71 -0.71 -1.37 17.53
CA GLU A 71 0.69 -1.71 17.30
C GLU A 71 1.28 -0.79 16.24
N LEU A 72 2.55 -0.40 16.45
CA LEU A 72 3.33 0.38 15.50
C LEU A 72 4.13 -0.60 14.64
N ILE A 73 3.61 -0.86 13.44
CA ILE A 73 4.22 -1.73 12.43
C ILE A 73 4.66 -0.91 11.21
N PRO A 74 5.81 -1.19 10.58
CA PRO A 74 6.25 -0.50 9.37
C PRO A 74 5.16 -0.53 8.29
N PHE A 75 4.99 0.58 7.57
CA PHE A 75 3.93 0.68 6.57
C PHE A 75 4.07 -0.37 5.45
N PRO A 76 5.28 -0.66 4.91
CA PRO A 76 5.46 -1.76 3.96
C PRO A 76 5.04 -3.14 4.49
N GLU A 77 5.28 -3.42 5.77
CA GLU A 77 4.88 -4.70 6.39
C GLU A 77 3.35 -4.81 6.47
N ARG A 78 2.66 -3.69 6.75
CA ARG A 78 1.21 -3.62 6.69
C ARG A 78 0.67 -3.85 5.27
N VAL A 79 1.23 -3.14 4.29
CA VAL A 79 0.86 -3.29 2.87
C VAL A 79 1.02 -4.75 2.43
N GLN A 80 2.12 -5.40 2.81
CA GLN A 80 2.34 -6.81 2.52
C GLN A 80 1.29 -7.72 3.20
N ALA A 81 0.94 -7.46 4.45
CA ALA A 81 -0.09 -8.23 5.16
C ALA A 81 -1.47 -8.07 4.49
N ASN A 82 -1.85 -6.84 4.16
CA ASN A 82 -3.09 -6.52 3.46
C ASN A 82 -3.13 -7.18 2.06
N PHE A 83 -2.00 -7.18 1.34
CA PHE A 83 -1.89 -7.83 0.03
C PHE A 83 -2.11 -9.34 0.12
N ASN A 84 -1.50 -9.99 1.11
CA ASN A 84 -1.68 -11.42 1.35
C ASN A 84 -3.14 -11.77 1.68
N ALA A 85 -3.81 -10.93 2.48
CA ALA A 85 -5.22 -11.10 2.80
C ALA A 85 -6.10 -10.94 1.55
N TRP A 86 -5.88 -9.88 0.77
CA TRP A 86 -6.59 -9.64 -0.48
C TRP A 86 -6.41 -10.80 -1.48
N LEU A 87 -5.18 -11.31 -1.65
CA LEU A 87 -4.93 -12.47 -2.51
C LEU A 87 -5.68 -13.73 -2.04
N ALA A 88 -5.76 -13.96 -0.73
CA ALA A 88 -6.51 -15.08 -0.17
C ALA A 88 -8.01 -14.97 -0.48
N GLU A 89 -8.57 -13.76 -0.40
CA GLU A 89 -9.96 -13.50 -0.80
C GLU A 89 -10.19 -13.75 -2.29
N GLN A 90 -9.29 -13.28 -3.16
CA GLN A 90 -9.37 -13.51 -4.61
C GLN A 90 -9.34 -15.01 -4.95
N ARG A 91 -8.48 -15.79 -4.29
CA ARG A 91 -8.43 -17.26 -4.44
C ARG A 91 -9.75 -17.90 -4.02
N GLY A 92 -10.31 -17.48 -2.88
CA GLY A 92 -11.61 -17.96 -2.42
C GLY A 92 -12.73 -17.70 -3.43
N GLN A 93 -12.76 -16.50 -4.01
CA GLN A 93 -13.75 -16.13 -5.04
C GLN A 93 -13.56 -16.93 -6.34
N ALA A 94 -12.33 -17.09 -6.81
CA ALA A 94 -12.02 -17.90 -8.00
C ALA A 94 -12.45 -19.36 -7.81
N GLN A 95 -12.22 -19.93 -6.62
CA GLN A 95 -12.64 -21.29 -6.31
C GLN A 95 -14.17 -21.44 -6.30
N ILE A 96 -14.91 -20.46 -5.80
CA ILE A 96 -16.39 -20.45 -5.84
C ILE A 96 -16.90 -20.37 -7.28
N ARG A 97 -16.31 -19.52 -8.13
CA ARG A 97 -16.65 -19.42 -9.56
C ARG A 97 -16.35 -20.74 -10.29
N HIS A 98 -15.18 -21.31 -10.04
CA HIS A 98 -14.76 -22.60 -10.59
C HIS A 98 -15.75 -23.73 -10.30
N SER A 99 -16.21 -23.84 -9.04
CA SER A 99 -17.19 -24.86 -8.64
C SER A 99 -18.53 -24.76 -9.38
N ARG A 100 -18.84 -23.61 -10.00
CA ARG A 100 -20.09 -23.38 -10.73
C ARG A 100 -19.94 -23.56 -12.24
N GLU A 101 -18.78 -23.21 -12.81
CA GLU A 101 -18.63 -23.04 -14.27
C GLU A 101 -17.52 -23.90 -14.90
N GLY A 102 -16.65 -24.53 -14.11
CA GLY A 102 -15.54 -25.37 -14.59
C GLY A 102 -14.48 -24.57 -15.36
N GLY A 103 -13.36 -24.23 -14.71
CA GLY A 103 -12.33 -23.33 -15.24
C GLY A 103 -10.95 -23.49 -14.59
N ASN A 104 -10.16 -22.43 -14.48
CA ASN A 104 -8.93 -22.45 -13.68
C ASN A 104 -9.25 -22.04 -12.22
N PRO A 105 -8.82 -22.80 -11.19
CA PRO A 105 -9.02 -22.38 -9.80
C PRO A 105 -8.11 -21.21 -9.38
N GLU A 106 -7.02 -20.95 -10.10
CA GLU A 106 -6.13 -19.82 -9.79
C GLU A 106 -6.71 -18.50 -10.29
N PRO A 107 -6.75 -17.44 -9.44
CA PRO A 107 -7.31 -16.14 -9.82
C PRO A 107 -6.44 -15.36 -10.80
N PHE A 108 -5.13 -15.63 -10.84
CA PHE A 108 -4.15 -14.87 -11.60
C PHE A 108 -3.11 -15.79 -12.25
N THR A 109 -2.60 -15.40 -13.41
CA THR A 109 -1.42 -16.03 -14.03
C THR A 109 -0.14 -15.63 -13.30
N GLN A 110 0.97 -16.33 -13.54
CA GLN A 110 2.27 -15.94 -12.97
C GLN A 110 2.68 -14.52 -13.37
N GLU A 111 2.39 -14.12 -14.61
CA GLU A 111 2.70 -12.78 -15.10
C GLU A 111 1.81 -11.72 -14.43
N GLN A 112 0.51 -11.97 -14.28
CA GLN A 112 -0.38 -11.08 -13.51
C GLN A 112 0.07 -10.97 -12.05
N MET A 113 0.49 -12.07 -11.42
CA MET A 113 1.00 -12.08 -10.05
C MET A 113 2.25 -11.21 -9.90
N HIS A 114 3.20 -11.32 -10.82
CA HIS A 114 4.40 -10.47 -10.83
C HIS A 114 4.05 -8.98 -10.88
N TRP A 115 3.12 -8.59 -11.77
CA TRP A 115 2.63 -7.21 -11.85
C TRP A 115 1.92 -6.75 -10.57
N LEU A 116 1.12 -7.61 -9.94
CA LEU A 116 0.48 -7.31 -8.65
C LEU A 116 1.51 -7.09 -7.53
N GLU A 117 2.61 -7.85 -7.53
CA GLU A 117 3.70 -7.68 -6.57
C GLU A 117 4.47 -6.36 -6.79
N MET A 118 4.74 -5.98 -8.04
CA MET A 118 5.32 -4.67 -8.36
C MET A 118 4.41 -3.51 -7.93
N ILE A 119 3.09 -3.65 -8.17
CA ILE A 119 2.09 -2.66 -7.72
C ILE A 119 2.10 -2.55 -6.20
N ARG A 120 2.08 -3.68 -5.48
CA ARG A 120 2.20 -3.71 -4.01
C ARG A 120 3.44 -2.97 -3.53
N ASP A 121 4.60 -3.25 -4.12
CA ASP A 121 5.87 -2.64 -3.71
C ASP A 121 5.88 -1.14 -3.98
N HIS A 122 5.28 -0.70 -5.08
CA HIS A 122 5.09 0.71 -5.38
C HIS A 122 4.17 1.38 -4.35
N ILE A 123 3.02 0.79 -4.01
CA ILE A 123 2.11 1.31 -2.97
C ILE A 123 2.81 1.36 -1.61
N ALA A 124 3.60 0.35 -1.25
CA ALA A 124 4.37 0.34 0.00
C ALA A 124 5.34 1.53 0.11
N ALA A 125 5.91 1.94 -1.02
CA ALA A 125 6.84 3.06 -1.10
C ALA A 125 6.16 4.43 -1.26
N ASN A 126 4.99 4.51 -1.90
CA ASN A 126 4.38 5.76 -2.34
C ASN A 126 2.92 5.99 -1.88
N LEU A 127 2.36 5.12 -1.03
CA LEU A 127 0.96 5.15 -0.51
C LEU A 127 -0.15 4.88 -1.52
N GLY A 128 0.17 4.87 -2.81
CA GLY A 128 -0.76 4.57 -3.88
C GLY A 128 -0.02 4.38 -5.19
N ILE A 129 -0.78 3.98 -6.20
CA ILE A 129 -0.35 3.95 -7.60
C ILE A 129 -1.44 4.62 -8.47
N GLU A 130 -1.00 5.39 -9.45
CA GLU A 130 -1.82 6.00 -10.49
C GLU A 130 -1.48 5.41 -11.86
N THR A 131 -2.31 5.68 -12.86
CA THR A 131 -2.09 5.15 -14.21
C THR A 131 -0.78 5.65 -14.82
N ASP A 132 -0.38 6.88 -14.52
CA ASP A 132 0.85 7.49 -15.04
C ASP A 132 2.11 6.83 -14.45
N ASP A 133 2.02 6.19 -13.28
CA ASP A 133 3.16 5.49 -12.67
C ASP A 133 3.68 4.33 -13.54
N PHE A 134 2.82 3.76 -14.39
CA PHE A 134 3.22 2.70 -15.32
C PHE A 134 4.15 3.18 -16.44
N GLU A 135 4.30 4.50 -16.63
CA GLU A 135 5.26 5.10 -17.56
C GLU A 135 6.68 5.18 -16.98
N TYR A 136 6.85 4.93 -15.68
CA TYR A 136 8.13 5.00 -14.99
C TYR A 136 8.68 3.61 -14.62
N ALA A 137 9.95 3.55 -14.26
CA ALA A 137 10.56 2.30 -13.80
C ALA A 137 10.00 1.89 -12.42
N PRO A 138 9.84 0.59 -12.13
CA PRO A 138 10.22 -0.56 -12.97
C PRO A 138 9.19 -0.93 -14.05
N PHE A 139 7.95 -0.41 -13.99
CA PHE A 139 6.86 -0.82 -14.89
C PHE A 139 7.18 -0.61 -16.38
N SER A 140 7.72 0.56 -16.74
CA SER A 140 8.11 0.88 -18.13
C SER A 140 9.14 -0.10 -18.71
N GLN A 141 9.99 -0.70 -17.85
CA GLN A 141 10.98 -1.69 -18.25
C GLN A 141 10.35 -3.05 -18.58
N GLU A 142 9.14 -3.29 -18.08
CA GLU A 142 8.36 -4.51 -18.32
C GLU A 142 7.23 -4.30 -19.35
N GLY A 143 7.23 -3.17 -20.06
CA GLY A 143 6.25 -2.84 -21.10
C GLY A 143 5.18 -1.83 -20.66
N GLY A 144 5.24 -1.34 -19.43
CA GLY A 144 4.48 -0.20 -18.93
C GLY A 144 2.96 -0.34 -19.05
N LEU A 145 2.29 0.79 -19.28
CA LEU A 145 0.83 0.88 -19.34
C LEU A 145 0.22 -0.08 -20.38
N GLY A 146 0.88 -0.24 -21.53
CA GLY A 146 0.41 -1.15 -22.57
C GLY A 146 0.39 -2.60 -22.13
N LYS A 147 1.43 -3.05 -21.41
CA LYS A 147 1.53 -4.43 -20.93
C LYS A 147 0.54 -4.72 -19.80
N VAL A 148 0.41 -3.83 -18.81
CA VAL A 148 -0.54 -4.03 -17.71
C VAL A 148 -1.99 -4.04 -18.22
N TYR A 149 -2.33 -3.21 -19.21
CA TYR A 149 -3.65 -3.24 -19.83
C TYR A 149 -3.89 -4.53 -20.63
N GLN A 150 -2.88 -5.11 -21.28
CA GLN A 150 -3.01 -6.43 -21.90
C GLN A 150 -3.30 -7.55 -20.88
N LEU A 151 -2.78 -7.41 -19.65
CA LEU A 151 -2.94 -8.42 -18.60
C LEU A 151 -4.28 -8.33 -17.87
N PHE A 152 -4.77 -7.13 -17.61
CA PHE A 152 -5.96 -6.90 -16.78
C PHE A 152 -7.15 -6.29 -17.54
N GLY A 153 -6.93 -5.80 -18.76
CA GLY A 153 -7.98 -5.24 -19.63
C GLY A 153 -8.75 -4.11 -18.96
N ASP A 154 -10.07 -4.12 -19.16
CA ASP A 154 -10.98 -3.09 -18.68
C ASP A 154 -11.13 -3.08 -17.14
N GLU A 155 -10.73 -4.16 -16.46
CA GLU A 155 -10.77 -4.25 -15.00
C GLU A 155 -9.59 -3.53 -14.33
N LEU A 156 -8.57 -3.09 -15.09
CA LEU A 156 -7.35 -2.50 -14.56
C LEU A 156 -7.62 -1.32 -13.61
N ASN A 157 -8.47 -0.37 -13.99
CA ASN A 157 -8.73 0.82 -13.17
C ASN A 157 -9.43 0.45 -11.87
N THR A 158 -10.40 -0.47 -11.93
CA THR A 158 -11.10 -0.97 -10.73
C THR A 158 -10.14 -1.75 -9.82
N LEU A 159 -9.24 -2.53 -10.40
CA LEU A 159 -8.21 -3.24 -9.66
C LEU A 159 -7.26 -2.27 -8.94
N ILE A 160 -6.77 -1.24 -9.62
CA ILE A 160 -5.90 -0.21 -9.03
C ILE A 160 -6.61 0.51 -7.88
N GLU A 161 -7.86 0.93 -8.09
CA GLU A 161 -8.65 1.57 -7.04
C GLU A 161 -8.82 0.64 -5.82
N GLN A 162 -9.15 -0.62 -6.06
CA GLN A 162 -9.29 -1.61 -5.00
C GLN A 162 -7.97 -1.82 -4.25
N LEU A 163 -6.85 -1.96 -4.95
CA LEU A 163 -5.54 -2.16 -4.33
C LEU A 163 -5.10 -0.93 -3.52
N ASN A 164 -5.26 0.28 -4.06
CA ASN A 164 -4.96 1.51 -3.32
C ASN A 164 -5.77 1.60 -2.02
N GLU A 165 -7.05 1.22 -2.04
CA GLU A 165 -7.87 1.24 -0.83
C GLU A 165 -7.51 0.11 0.15
N THR A 166 -7.35 -1.10 -0.35
CA THR A 166 -7.21 -2.30 0.49
C THR A 166 -5.82 -2.38 1.09
N LEU A 167 -4.79 -2.01 0.32
CA LEU A 167 -3.41 -2.18 0.76
C LEU A 167 -2.96 -1.07 1.71
N ALA A 168 -3.43 0.16 1.50
CA ALA A 168 -3.11 1.30 2.38
C ALA A 168 -4.01 1.38 3.65
N ALA A 169 -4.97 0.44 3.79
CA ALA A 169 -5.93 0.39 4.89
C ALA A 169 -5.31 0.25 6.27
#